data_AF-A0A1E3BDT1-F1
#
_entry.id   AF-A0A1E3BDT1-F1
#
_cell.length_a   1.000
_cell.length_b   1.000
_cell.length_c   1.000
_cell.angle_alpha   90.00
_cell.angle_beta   90.00
_cell.angle_gamma   90.00
#
_symmetry.space_group_name_H-M   'P 1'
#
loop_
_entity.id
_entity.type
_entity.pdbx_description
1 polymer ?
#
loop_
_entity_poly.entity_id
_entity_poly.type
_entity_poly.pdbx_seq_one_letter_code
_entity_poly.pdbx_strand_id
1 'polypeptide(L)'
;MQVNAFYLLIKPALNPVQLRHSSDSRVQGCFDDEFRLVLNWEHLAKCIENVCLKNTEWGKRYGSFTDPLSNSRGKWLLWKENFHRSIYRVSLMGAVLCRAYQEPLAPPSGTGERPHRPPPRFLHDFRFANWGAGHADVEYLMRYPILNFEAYENHGPVYGPLTDFLFQQSKTRSQSQYHSWSENLVSAQEATIPDYMDETHASILYTETVGCLFAFLTLSDKPFQSVVFKDPKSDESNDSHLNRKITVVPLDRFHPMEIFMPDQAQDAHHTLLLKKPIFSSNYYYTCVPQILTALYARSGQPNHFRPDYRTPWPPLQTFEFILRKFLGLCFDQLFFSTFYDQGVAFFVWDSGDIYHEDYSQWPVGACWVFGGVDGEYNGYDSYFAPMN
;
A
#
# COMPACT_ATOMS: atom_id res chain seq x y z
N MET A 1 -19.54 6.70 5.15
CA MET A 1 -20.14 5.46 4.59
C MET A 1 -19.10 4.41 4.19
N GLN A 2 -17.92 4.76 3.67
CA GLN A 2 -16.85 3.79 3.30
C GLN A 2 -16.12 3.12 4.49
N VAL A 3 -16.14 3.73 5.68
CA VAL A 3 -15.47 3.17 6.88
C VAL A 3 -16.11 1.86 7.36
N ASN A 4 -17.41 1.65 7.14
CA ASN A 4 -18.10 0.40 7.51
C ASN A 4 -17.68 -0.78 6.62
N ALA A 5 -17.36 -0.55 5.34
CA ALA A 5 -16.86 -1.59 4.44
C ALA A 5 -15.40 -1.96 4.75
N PHE A 6 -14.59 -0.96 5.13
CA PHE A 6 -13.21 -1.15 5.60
C PHE A 6 -13.16 -2.05 6.85
N TYR A 7 -14.12 -1.91 7.76
CA TYR A 7 -14.21 -2.71 8.98
C TYR A 7 -14.58 -4.19 8.74
N LEU A 8 -15.51 -4.47 7.81
CA LEU A 8 -15.91 -5.85 7.49
C LEU A 8 -14.75 -6.69 6.92
N LEU A 9 -13.76 -6.05 6.28
CA LEU A 9 -12.59 -6.72 5.69
C LEU A 9 -11.42 -6.89 6.68
N ILE A 10 -11.30 -6.03 7.70
CA ILE A 10 -10.19 -6.05 8.67
C ILE A 10 -10.47 -6.96 9.87
N LYS A 11 -11.74 -7.09 10.28
CA LYS A 11 -12.14 -7.91 11.45
C LYS A 11 -11.66 -9.38 11.36
N PRO A 12 -11.68 -10.05 10.19
CA PRO A 12 -11.10 -11.40 10.04
C PRO A 12 -9.56 -11.41 10.05
N ALA A 13 -8.92 -10.35 9.55
CA ALA A 13 -7.45 -10.25 9.45
C ALA A 13 -6.78 -9.99 10.81
N LEU A 14 -7.47 -9.28 11.71
CA LEU A 14 -6.98 -9.01 13.07
C LEU A 14 -7.23 -10.15 14.07
N ASN A 15 -7.93 -11.23 13.68
CA ASN A 15 -8.30 -12.26 14.65
C ASN A 15 -8.39 -13.69 14.06
N PRO A 16 -7.25 -14.39 13.87
CA PRO A 16 -7.27 -15.80 13.49
C PRO A 16 -7.57 -16.77 14.66
N VAL A 17 -7.59 -16.31 15.92
CA VAL A 17 -7.45 -17.21 17.09
C VAL A 17 -8.61 -17.15 18.12
N GLN A 18 -9.54 -16.19 18.06
CA GLN A 18 -10.58 -16.06 19.09
C GLN A 18 -12.02 -16.12 18.59
N LEU A 19 -12.40 -17.21 17.92
CA LEU A 19 -13.81 -17.57 17.74
C LEU A 19 -14.12 -18.91 18.40
N ARG A 20 -13.97 -18.97 19.73
CA ARG A 20 -14.81 -19.82 20.58
C ARG A 20 -15.15 -19.06 21.86
N HIS A 21 -16.46 -18.96 22.11
CA HIS A 21 -17.11 -18.42 23.31
C HIS A 21 -17.25 -16.90 23.41
N SER A 22 -18.44 -16.39 23.08
CA SER A 22 -19.22 -15.54 24.00
C SER A 22 -20.56 -15.19 23.36
N SER A 23 -21.64 -15.70 23.95
CA SER A 23 -23.04 -15.39 23.67
C SER A 23 -23.51 -14.12 24.40
N ASP A 24 -24.23 -13.28 23.67
CA ASP A 24 -25.47 -12.56 24.05
C ASP A 24 -25.51 -11.54 25.20
N SER A 25 -24.57 -10.58 25.24
CA SER A 25 -24.81 -9.28 25.92
C SER A 25 -24.03 -8.08 25.35
N ARG A 26 -23.42 -8.18 24.16
CA ARG A 26 -22.36 -7.24 23.68
C ARG A 26 -22.78 -6.18 22.66
N VAL A 27 -24.07 -5.96 22.38
CA VAL A 27 -24.45 -5.11 21.24
C VAL A 27 -24.17 -3.61 21.50
N GLN A 28 -24.35 -3.11 22.73
CA GLN A 28 -24.13 -1.68 23.04
C GLN A 28 -22.63 -1.33 23.14
N GLY A 29 -21.81 -2.19 23.75
CA GLY A 29 -20.36 -1.96 23.87
C GLY A 29 -19.59 -2.09 22.54
N CYS A 30 -20.14 -2.86 21.59
CA CYS A 30 -19.54 -3.02 20.26
C CYS A 30 -19.60 -1.73 19.44
N PHE A 31 -20.67 -0.93 19.58
CA PHE A 31 -20.84 0.30 18.82
C PHE A 31 -19.87 1.41 19.29
N ASP A 32 -19.66 1.53 20.61
CA ASP A 32 -18.74 2.52 21.17
C ASP A 32 -17.28 2.24 20.78
N ASP A 33 -16.89 0.97 20.76
CA ASP A 33 -15.54 0.55 20.34
C ASP A 33 -15.34 0.72 18.82
N GLU A 34 -16.36 0.42 18.02
CA GLU A 34 -16.34 0.64 16.56
C GLU A 34 -16.22 2.13 16.22
N PHE A 35 -17.02 2.98 16.87
CA PHE A 35 -16.97 4.43 16.66
C PHE A 35 -15.60 5.01 17.06
N ARG A 36 -15.04 4.56 18.20
CA ARG A 36 -13.68 4.95 18.61
C ARG A 36 -12.63 4.53 17.59
N LEU A 37 -12.75 3.35 17.00
CA LEU A 37 -11.84 2.90 15.96
C LEU A 37 -11.89 3.81 14.73
N VAL A 38 -13.10 4.18 14.28
CA VAL A 38 -13.27 5.14 13.16
C VAL A 38 -12.60 6.48 13.47
N LEU A 39 -12.82 7.03 14.67
CA LEU A 39 -12.20 8.28 15.08
C LEU A 39 -10.67 8.18 15.15
N ASN A 40 -10.13 7.05 15.58
CA ASN A 40 -8.69 6.83 15.61
C ASN A 40 -8.09 6.71 14.19
N TRP A 41 -8.80 6.13 13.23
CA TRP A 41 -8.39 6.10 11.82
C TRP A 41 -8.43 7.49 11.20
N GLU A 42 -9.47 8.28 11.47
CA GLU A 42 -9.54 9.69 11.06
C GLU A 42 -8.39 10.50 11.67
N HIS A 43 -8.10 10.27 12.95
CA HIS A 43 -6.99 10.91 13.65
C HIS A 43 -5.64 10.56 13.03
N LEU A 44 -5.41 9.28 12.74
CA LEU A 44 -4.19 8.81 12.05
C LEU A 44 -3.99 9.54 10.71
N ALA A 45 -5.02 9.60 9.88
CA ALA A 45 -4.93 10.26 8.58
C ALA A 45 -4.62 11.76 8.72
N LYS A 46 -5.22 12.45 9.71
CA LYS A 46 -4.93 13.86 10.02
C LYS A 46 -3.50 14.08 10.53
N CYS A 47 -2.97 13.18 11.35
CA CYS A 47 -1.59 13.26 11.81
C CYS A 47 -0.62 13.13 10.62
N ILE A 48 -0.83 12.12 9.77
CA ILE A 48 0.00 11.89 8.58
C ILE A 48 -0.09 13.10 7.62
N GLU A 49 -1.29 13.61 7.38
CA GLU A 49 -1.53 14.83 6.60
C GLU A 49 -0.71 16.01 7.16
N ASN A 50 -0.79 16.24 8.47
CA ASN A 50 -0.07 17.34 9.11
C ASN A 50 1.45 17.21 8.95
N VAL A 51 1.99 16.01 9.15
CA VAL A 51 3.42 15.74 8.93
C VAL A 51 3.81 16.00 7.49
N CYS A 52 3.06 15.47 6.51
CA CYS A 52 3.39 15.64 5.10
C CYS A 52 3.35 17.11 4.69
N LEU A 53 2.31 17.86 5.07
CA LEU A 53 2.18 19.28 4.73
C LEU A 53 3.27 20.16 5.33
N LYS A 54 3.83 19.79 6.48
CA LYS A 54 4.83 20.62 7.19
C LYS A 54 6.27 20.18 6.91
N ASN A 55 6.50 18.89 6.70
CA ASN A 55 7.84 18.31 6.63
C ASN A 55 8.29 17.94 5.22
N THR A 56 7.42 18.05 4.19
CA THR A 56 7.80 17.84 2.78
C THR A 56 7.89 19.17 2.02
N GLU A 57 8.72 19.22 0.98
CA GLU A 57 8.88 20.43 0.15
C GLU A 57 7.62 20.77 -0.64
N TRP A 58 6.95 19.77 -1.22
CA TRP A 58 5.65 19.99 -1.85
C TRP A 58 4.62 20.47 -0.83
N GLY A 59 4.52 19.84 0.35
CA GLY A 59 3.59 20.23 1.40
C GLY A 59 3.74 21.70 1.82
N LYS A 60 4.98 22.19 1.94
CA LYS A 60 5.27 23.60 2.25
C LYS A 60 4.82 24.55 1.14
N ARG A 61 5.00 24.19 -0.14
CA ARG A 61 4.52 24.98 -1.29
C ARG A 61 3.00 25.13 -1.24
N TYR A 62 2.28 24.05 -0.89
CA TYR A 62 0.82 24.03 -0.85
C TYR A 62 0.18 24.48 0.47
N GLY A 63 0.95 24.57 1.55
CA GLY A 63 0.47 25.10 2.84
C GLY A 63 -0.11 26.52 2.73
N SER A 64 0.25 27.26 1.69
CA SER A 64 -0.30 28.58 1.34
C SER A 64 -1.77 28.54 0.86
N PHE A 65 -2.28 27.41 0.34
CA PHE A 65 -3.69 27.23 -0.08
C PHE A 65 -4.65 26.88 1.06
N THR A 66 -4.13 26.70 2.27
CA THR A 66 -4.95 26.43 3.47
C THR A 66 -5.71 27.66 3.97
N ASP A 67 -5.57 28.82 3.30
CA ASP A 67 -6.33 30.03 3.61
C ASP A 67 -7.85 29.78 3.43
N PRO A 68 -8.65 29.80 4.52
CA PRO A 68 -10.09 29.55 4.49
C PRO A 68 -10.89 30.52 3.62
N LEU A 69 -10.30 31.67 3.25
CA LEU A 69 -10.92 32.73 2.46
C LEU A 69 -10.62 32.63 0.95
N SER A 70 -9.84 31.64 0.53
CA SER A 70 -9.44 31.47 -0.87
C SER A 70 -10.53 30.74 -1.69
N ASN A 71 -10.65 31.10 -2.98
CA ASN A 71 -11.45 30.35 -3.96
C ASN A 71 -10.98 28.88 -4.14
N SER A 72 -9.86 28.49 -3.52
CA SER A 72 -9.28 27.14 -3.53
C SER A 72 -9.83 26.20 -2.46
N ARG A 73 -10.76 26.62 -1.59
CA ARG A 73 -11.30 25.76 -0.51
C ARG A 73 -11.91 24.45 -1.01
N GLY A 74 -12.61 24.47 -2.15
CA GLY A 74 -13.20 23.26 -2.75
C GLY A 74 -12.13 22.26 -3.18
N LYS A 75 -11.09 22.73 -3.89
CA LYS A 75 -9.95 21.93 -4.31
C LYS A 75 -9.19 21.33 -3.12
N TRP A 76 -9.01 22.12 -2.05
CA TRP A 76 -8.38 21.65 -0.81
C TRP A 76 -9.15 20.51 -0.13
N LEU A 77 -10.47 20.60 -0.06
CA LEU A 77 -11.28 19.54 0.54
C LEU A 77 -11.20 18.24 -0.27
N LEU A 78 -11.18 18.34 -1.59
CA LEU A 78 -11.05 17.18 -2.48
C LEU A 78 -9.65 16.54 -2.37
N TRP A 79 -8.60 17.37 -2.35
CA TRP A 79 -7.24 16.94 -2.07
C TRP A 79 -7.17 16.13 -0.77
N LYS A 80 -7.69 16.71 0.32
CA LYS A 80 -7.69 16.10 1.65
C LYS A 80 -8.43 14.76 1.64
N GLU A 81 -9.58 14.70 0.98
CA GLU A 81 -10.36 13.47 0.86
C GLU A 81 -9.58 12.38 0.11
N ASN A 82 -8.94 12.72 -1.02
CA ASN A 82 -8.18 11.77 -1.82
C ASN A 82 -6.91 11.28 -1.10
N PHE A 83 -6.22 12.19 -0.39
CA PHE A 83 -5.09 11.85 0.46
C PHE A 83 -5.49 10.86 1.57
N HIS A 84 -6.53 11.17 2.36
CA HIS A 84 -7.02 10.29 3.43
C HIS A 84 -7.49 8.95 2.89
N ARG A 85 -8.21 8.93 1.76
CA ARG A 85 -8.68 7.69 1.14
C ARG A 85 -7.52 6.77 0.76
N SER A 86 -6.41 7.34 0.27
CA SER A 86 -5.23 6.57 -0.10
C SER A 86 -4.54 5.95 1.12
N ILE A 87 -4.44 6.68 2.23
CA ILE A 87 -3.94 6.14 3.51
C ILE A 87 -4.79 4.95 3.97
N TYR A 88 -6.12 5.06 3.91
CA TYR A 88 -7.01 3.96 4.26
C TYR A 88 -6.84 2.78 3.32
N ARG A 89 -6.83 3.00 2.01
CA ARG A 89 -6.71 1.91 1.03
C ARG A 89 -5.40 1.15 1.15
N VAL A 90 -4.26 1.82 1.32
CA VAL A 90 -2.98 1.15 1.54
C VAL A 90 -3.00 0.30 2.82
N SER A 91 -3.60 0.83 3.88
CA SER A 91 -3.77 0.08 5.13
C SER A 91 -4.70 -1.12 4.95
N LEU A 92 -5.74 -1.01 4.13
CA LEU A 92 -6.62 -2.13 3.76
C LEU A 92 -5.85 -3.20 2.99
N MET A 93 -5.06 -2.79 1.99
CA MET A 93 -4.26 -3.71 1.17
C MET A 93 -3.33 -4.53 2.06
N GLY A 94 -2.60 -3.89 2.98
CA GLY A 94 -1.73 -4.58 3.92
C GLY A 94 -2.50 -5.57 4.82
N ALA A 95 -3.67 -5.17 5.34
CA ALA A 95 -4.49 -6.04 6.17
C ALA A 95 -5.05 -7.26 5.42
N VAL A 96 -5.55 -7.07 4.19
CA VAL A 96 -6.12 -8.15 3.36
C VAL A 96 -5.02 -9.12 2.93
N LEU A 97 -3.86 -8.62 2.51
CA LEU A 97 -2.77 -9.44 2.00
C LEU A 97 -1.93 -10.09 3.11
N CYS A 98 -2.02 -9.58 4.34
CA CYS A 98 -1.31 -10.08 5.52
C CYS A 98 -1.28 -11.61 5.60
N ARG A 99 -2.46 -12.24 5.51
CA ARG A 99 -2.59 -13.69 5.65
C ARG A 99 -1.87 -14.43 4.53
N ALA A 100 -1.97 -13.97 3.29
CA ALA A 100 -1.33 -14.63 2.16
C ALA A 100 0.20 -14.62 2.30
N TYR A 101 0.78 -13.52 2.81
CA TYR A 101 2.22 -13.42 3.05
C TYR A 101 2.68 -14.18 4.31
N GLN A 102 1.83 -14.32 5.32
CA GLN A 102 2.17 -15.01 6.56
C GLN A 102 1.95 -16.53 6.52
N GLU A 103 0.97 -17.01 5.76
CA GLU A 103 0.60 -18.44 5.67
C GLU A 103 1.79 -19.36 5.32
N PRO A 104 2.69 -19.02 4.38
CA PRO A 104 3.87 -19.85 4.08
C PRO A 104 4.82 -20.04 5.27
N LEU A 105 4.77 -19.12 6.24
CA LEU A 105 5.67 -19.04 7.39
C LEU A 105 5.04 -19.58 8.68
N ALA A 106 3.74 -19.84 8.66
CA ALA A 106 3.02 -20.34 9.82
C ALA A 106 3.45 -21.78 10.13
N PRO A 107 3.67 -22.14 11.41
CA PRO A 107 3.92 -23.52 11.77
C PRO A 107 2.71 -24.40 11.40
N PRO A 108 2.93 -25.67 11.00
CA PRO A 108 1.85 -26.60 10.70
C PRO A 108 0.97 -26.72 11.94
N SER A 109 -0.28 -26.28 11.82
CA SER A 109 -1.25 -26.35 12.89
C SER A 109 -1.54 -27.82 13.14
N GLY A 110 -1.36 -28.30 14.37
CA GLY A 110 -1.51 -29.71 14.77
C GLY A 110 -2.93 -30.27 14.67
N THR A 111 -3.82 -29.64 13.91
CA THR A 111 -5.21 -30.03 13.70
C THR A 111 -5.43 -30.28 12.22
N GLY A 112 -5.21 -31.54 11.81
CA GLY A 112 -5.82 -32.24 10.67
C GLY A 112 -5.89 -31.54 9.30
N GLU A 113 -5.37 -32.23 8.28
CA GLU A 113 -5.65 -32.03 6.84
C GLU A 113 -4.83 -31.01 6.04
N ARG A 114 -3.58 -30.73 6.41
CA ARG A 114 -2.61 -30.19 5.43
C ARG A 114 -1.34 -31.05 5.37
N PRO A 115 -0.77 -31.32 4.17
CA PRO A 115 0.37 -32.21 4.05
C PRO A 115 1.59 -31.61 4.76
N HIS A 116 1.95 -32.27 5.86
CA HIS A 116 3.27 -32.47 6.44
C HIS A 116 4.46 -31.83 5.71
N ARG A 117 4.78 -30.57 6.00
CA ARG A 117 6.19 -30.19 6.21
C ARG A 117 6.30 -29.31 7.46
N PRO A 118 7.29 -29.55 8.34
CA PRO A 118 7.64 -28.59 9.39
C PRO A 118 7.95 -27.24 8.75
N PRO A 119 7.75 -26.13 9.49
CA PRO A 119 8.15 -24.82 8.97
C PRO A 119 9.64 -24.92 8.59
N PRO A 120 10.06 -24.31 7.47
CA PRO A 120 11.44 -24.39 7.02
C PRO A 120 12.43 -24.13 8.17
N ARG A 121 13.46 -24.98 8.30
CA ARG A 121 14.40 -24.91 9.43
C ARG A 121 15.04 -23.53 9.54
N PHE A 122 15.27 -22.87 8.40
CA PHE A 122 15.81 -21.52 8.34
C PHE A 122 14.97 -20.48 9.11
N LEU A 123 13.67 -20.70 9.31
CA LEU A 123 12.83 -19.80 10.10
C LEU A 123 13.30 -19.76 11.55
N HIS A 124 13.69 -20.90 12.13
CA HIS A 124 14.21 -20.98 13.49
C HIS A 124 15.58 -20.28 13.64
N ASP A 125 16.38 -20.27 12.58
CA ASP A 125 17.74 -19.71 12.53
C ASP A 125 17.80 -18.24 12.09
N PHE A 126 16.67 -17.65 11.69
CA PHE A 126 16.59 -16.31 11.10
C PHE A 126 16.95 -15.15 12.04
N ARG A 127 17.35 -15.44 13.29
CA ARG A 127 17.77 -14.45 14.30
C ARG A 127 18.99 -13.61 13.90
N PHE A 128 19.68 -13.91 12.78
CA PHE A 128 21.02 -13.37 12.49
C PHE A 128 21.23 -12.74 11.11
N ALA A 129 20.18 -12.29 10.41
CA ALA A 129 20.30 -11.56 9.14
C ALA A 129 21.03 -12.29 7.98
N ASN A 130 21.39 -13.56 8.17
CA ASN A 130 21.96 -14.42 7.15
C ASN A 130 20.83 -15.26 6.54
N TRP A 131 20.59 -15.08 5.24
CA TRP A 131 19.75 -15.96 4.44
C TRP A 131 20.35 -17.37 4.46
N GLY A 132 19.90 -18.19 5.41
CA GLY A 132 20.32 -19.58 5.59
C GLY A 132 19.39 -20.59 4.89
N ALA A 133 18.45 -20.10 4.08
CA ALA A 133 17.52 -20.95 3.34
C ALA A 133 18.27 -21.72 2.24
N GLY A 134 18.18 -23.05 2.28
CA GLY A 134 18.72 -23.92 1.24
C GLY A 134 17.79 -23.97 0.03
N HIS A 135 18.22 -24.68 -1.03
CA HIS A 135 17.41 -24.87 -2.24
C HIS A 135 16.01 -25.44 -1.95
N ALA A 136 15.90 -26.42 -1.05
CA ALA A 136 14.63 -27.02 -0.68
C ALA A 136 13.67 -26.05 0.04
N ASP A 137 14.22 -25.07 0.77
CA ASP A 137 13.44 -24.05 1.45
C ASP A 137 12.90 -23.02 0.44
N VAL A 138 13.73 -22.62 -0.52
CA VAL A 138 13.31 -21.77 -1.65
C VAL A 138 12.24 -22.48 -2.47
N GLU A 139 12.46 -23.73 -2.85
CA GLU A 139 11.49 -24.53 -3.62
C GLU A 139 10.15 -24.65 -2.88
N TYR A 140 10.17 -24.77 -1.54
CA TYR A 140 8.94 -24.75 -0.74
C TYR A 140 8.22 -23.40 -0.80
N LEU A 141 8.94 -22.29 -0.60
CA LEU A 141 8.34 -20.94 -0.63
C LEU A 141 7.76 -20.60 -2.00
N MET A 142 8.43 -21.03 -3.09
CA MET A 142 7.99 -20.80 -4.47
C MET A 142 6.70 -21.54 -4.86
N ARG A 143 6.19 -22.45 -4.03
CA ARG A 143 4.87 -23.07 -4.21
C ARG A 143 3.73 -22.12 -3.93
N TYR A 144 3.99 -21.05 -3.18
CA TYR A 144 3.00 -20.03 -2.87
C TYR A 144 3.09 -18.92 -3.93
N PRO A 145 2.02 -18.65 -4.70
CA PRO A 145 2.06 -17.67 -5.77
C PRO A 145 2.55 -16.29 -5.34
N ILE A 146 2.18 -15.85 -4.13
CA ILE A 146 2.58 -14.56 -3.56
C ILE A 146 4.10 -14.42 -3.32
N LEU A 147 4.83 -15.53 -3.27
CA LEU A 147 6.29 -15.58 -3.09
C LEU A 147 7.03 -16.00 -4.36
N ASN A 148 6.29 -16.36 -5.40
CA ASN A 148 6.79 -16.70 -6.71
C ASN A 148 6.49 -15.54 -7.67
N PHE A 149 7.49 -14.69 -7.89
CA PHE A 149 7.28 -13.42 -8.58
C PHE A 149 7.10 -13.57 -10.10
N GLU A 150 7.44 -14.73 -10.66
CA GLU A 150 7.19 -15.07 -12.08
C GLU A 150 5.79 -15.63 -12.33
N ALA A 151 5.17 -16.22 -11.31
CA ALA A 151 3.90 -16.92 -11.44
C ALA A 151 2.69 -15.96 -11.49
N TYR A 152 2.79 -14.91 -12.31
CA TYR A 152 1.80 -13.84 -12.41
C TYR A 152 0.39 -14.36 -12.72
N GLU A 153 0.26 -15.32 -13.63
CA GLU A 153 -1.02 -15.95 -13.96
C GLU A 153 -1.68 -16.61 -12.74
N ASN A 154 -0.87 -17.03 -11.76
CA ASN A 154 -1.31 -17.62 -10.51
C ASN A 154 -1.51 -16.60 -9.38
N HIS A 155 -1.28 -15.30 -9.62
CA HIS A 155 -1.50 -14.24 -8.63
C HIS A 155 -2.98 -13.85 -8.52
N GLY A 156 -3.81 -14.19 -9.52
CA GLY A 156 -5.24 -13.90 -9.54
C GLY A 156 -6.01 -14.30 -8.28
N PRO A 157 -5.87 -15.53 -7.76
CA PRO A 157 -6.50 -15.93 -6.50
C PRO A 157 -6.06 -15.13 -5.26
N VAL A 158 -4.89 -14.49 -5.30
CA VAL A 158 -4.33 -13.75 -4.16
C VAL A 158 -4.69 -12.27 -4.20
N TYR A 159 -4.43 -11.60 -5.33
CA TYR A 159 -4.71 -10.17 -5.48
C TYR A 159 -6.12 -9.88 -6.00
N GLY A 160 -6.71 -10.80 -6.77
CA GLY A 160 -7.99 -10.64 -7.47
C GLY A 160 -9.09 -10.02 -6.62
N PRO A 161 -9.49 -10.62 -5.49
CA PRO A 161 -10.58 -10.10 -4.66
C PRO A 161 -10.37 -8.65 -4.20
N LEU A 162 -9.15 -8.29 -3.80
CA LEU A 162 -8.81 -6.92 -3.38
C LEU A 162 -8.85 -5.95 -4.56
N THR A 163 -8.29 -6.35 -5.71
CA THR A 163 -8.22 -5.51 -6.90
C THR A 163 -9.59 -5.29 -7.53
N ASP A 164 -10.45 -6.32 -7.54
CA ASP A 164 -11.83 -6.23 -8.02
C ASP A 164 -12.65 -5.31 -7.11
N PHE A 165 -12.45 -5.38 -5.79
CA PHE A 165 -13.08 -4.46 -4.84
C PHE A 165 -12.70 -2.99 -5.12
N LEU A 166 -11.41 -2.70 -5.31
CA LEU A 166 -10.94 -1.35 -5.60
C LEU A 166 -11.45 -0.85 -6.96
N PHE A 167 -11.49 -1.73 -7.96
CA PHE A 167 -12.09 -1.46 -9.27
C PHE A 167 -13.57 -1.10 -9.18
N GLN A 168 -14.37 -1.83 -8.39
CA GLN A 168 -15.79 -1.51 -8.22
C GLN A 168 -15.99 -0.19 -7.45
N GLN A 169 -15.09 0.13 -6.52
CA GLN A 169 -15.11 1.44 -5.85
C GLN A 169 -14.84 2.59 -6.84
N SER A 170 -13.81 2.46 -7.69
CA SER A 170 -13.52 3.50 -8.70
C SER A 170 -14.66 3.62 -9.71
N LYS A 171 -15.29 2.50 -10.10
CA LYS A 171 -16.47 2.48 -10.96
C LYS A 171 -17.64 3.25 -10.34
N THR A 172 -17.97 2.95 -9.09
CA THR A 172 -19.05 3.65 -8.38
C THR A 172 -18.79 5.15 -8.31
N ARG A 173 -17.53 5.55 -8.09
CA ARG A 173 -17.13 6.96 -8.05
C ARG A 173 -17.28 7.63 -9.41
N SER A 174 -16.84 6.98 -10.49
CA SER A 174 -16.97 7.51 -11.86
C SER A 174 -18.41 7.84 -12.22
N GLN A 175 -19.37 7.02 -11.77
CA GLN A 175 -20.79 7.25 -11.99
C GLN A 175 -21.35 8.40 -11.14
N SER A 176 -20.80 8.63 -9.95
CA SER A 176 -21.25 9.67 -9.03
C SER A 176 -20.62 11.05 -9.25
N GLN A 177 -19.44 11.11 -9.88
CA GLN A 177 -18.63 12.32 -10.03
C GLN A 177 -18.53 12.82 -11.49
N TYR A 178 -19.49 12.43 -12.34
CA TYR A 178 -19.53 12.66 -13.79
C TYR A 178 -19.41 14.13 -14.27
N HIS A 179 -19.34 15.12 -13.37
CA HIS A 179 -19.36 16.56 -13.71
C HIS A 179 -18.23 17.41 -13.11
N SER A 180 -17.25 16.85 -12.37
CA SER A 180 -16.19 17.66 -11.75
C SER A 180 -14.77 17.38 -12.24
N TRP A 181 -14.56 16.39 -13.10
CA TRP A 181 -13.24 16.03 -13.60
C TRP A 181 -13.08 16.58 -15.02
N SER A 182 -12.04 17.38 -15.28
CA SER A 182 -11.74 17.86 -16.63
C SER A 182 -11.17 16.73 -17.49
N GLU A 183 -11.49 16.79 -18.79
CA GLU A 183 -11.04 15.88 -19.84
C GLU A 183 -9.52 15.62 -19.80
N ASN A 184 -9.14 14.36 -20.07
CA ASN A 184 -7.81 13.91 -20.50
C ASN A 184 -6.68 13.87 -19.46
N LEU A 185 -6.86 13.14 -18.35
CA LEU A 185 -5.73 12.68 -17.51
C LEU A 185 -5.02 11.48 -18.13
N VAL A 186 -5.85 10.59 -18.67
CA VAL A 186 -5.40 9.61 -19.63
C VAL A 186 -5.72 10.23 -20.99
N SER A 187 -4.75 10.89 -21.62
CA SER A 187 -4.82 11.18 -23.06
C SER A 187 -4.66 9.89 -23.85
N ALA A 188 -5.44 8.86 -23.50
CA ALA A 188 -5.53 7.67 -24.30
C ALA A 188 -6.21 8.09 -25.59
N GLN A 189 -5.57 7.82 -26.73
CA GLN A 189 -6.38 7.55 -27.92
C GLN A 189 -7.42 6.50 -27.49
N GLU A 190 -8.71 6.83 -27.64
CA GLU A 190 -9.86 5.99 -27.23
C GLU A 190 -9.67 4.51 -27.57
N ALA A 191 -8.89 4.20 -28.62
CA ALA A 191 -8.48 2.88 -29.09
C ALA A 191 -7.68 2.01 -28.09
N THR A 192 -7.24 2.54 -26.95
CA THR A 192 -6.40 1.81 -25.98
C THR A 192 -7.15 1.41 -24.71
N ILE A 193 -8.25 2.10 -24.38
CA ILE A 193 -9.04 1.79 -23.19
C ILE A 193 -9.74 0.44 -23.40
N PRO A 194 -9.67 -0.50 -22.44
CA PRO A 194 -10.37 -1.77 -22.58
C PRO A 194 -11.88 -1.57 -22.77
N ASP A 195 -12.49 -2.32 -23.69
CA ASP A 195 -13.91 -2.19 -24.10
C ASP A 195 -14.93 -2.21 -22.93
N TYR A 196 -14.56 -2.78 -21.78
CA TYR A 196 -15.42 -2.86 -20.59
C TYR A 196 -15.35 -1.62 -19.67
N MET A 197 -14.54 -0.62 -20.01
CA MET A 197 -14.24 0.55 -19.19
C MET A 197 -14.33 1.85 -20.03
N ASP A 198 -14.91 2.90 -19.44
CA ASP A 198 -14.89 4.24 -20.04
C ASP A 198 -13.69 5.08 -19.55
N GLU A 199 -13.39 6.18 -20.25
CA GLU A 199 -12.25 7.07 -19.95
C GLU A 199 -12.30 7.64 -18.53
N THR A 200 -13.50 7.93 -18.02
CA THR A 200 -13.67 8.49 -16.67
C THR A 200 -13.31 7.44 -15.62
N HIS A 201 -13.78 6.20 -15.78
CA HIS A 201 -13.44 5.09 -14.90
C HIS A 201 -11.96 4.76 -14.97
N ALA A 202 -11.36 4.74 -16.16
CA ALA A 202 -9.92 4.54 -16.35
C ALA A 202 -9.09 5.59 -15.62
N SER A 203 -9.43 6.87 -15.80
CA SER A 203 -8.75 8.00 -15.16
C SER A 203 -8.85 7.96 -13.64
N ILE A 204 -10.02 7.63 -13.10
CA ILE A 204 -10.21 7.49 -11.64
C ILE A 204 -9.44 6.29 -11.12
N LEU A 205 -9.51 5.13 -11.77
CA LEU A 205 -8.79 3.94 -11.32
C LEU A 205 -7.27 4.19 -11.31
N TYR A 206 -6.75 4.82 -12.37
CA TYR A 206 -5.34 5.20 -12.46
C TYR A 206 -4.96 6.15 -11.32
N THR A 207 -5.65 7.29 -11.20
CA THR A 207 -5.38 8.32 -10.18
C THR A 207 -5.46 7.75 -8.76
N GLU A 208 -6.47 6.93 -8.48
CA GLU A 208 -6.64 6.31 -7.17
C GLU A 208 -5.54 5.27 -6.87
N THR A 209 -5.07 4.54 -7.89
CA THR A 209 -3.99 3.57 -7.73
C THR A 209 -2.64 4.27 -7.51
N VAL A 210 -2.36 5.35 -8.25
CA VAL A 210 -1.18 6.20 -8.06
C VAL A 210 -1.21 6.88 -6.69
N GLY A 211 -2.38 7.35 -6.25
CA GLY A 211 -2.64 7.82 -4.88
C GLY A 211 -2.21 6.80 -3.83
N CYS A 212 -2.67 5.57 -3.97
CA CYS A 212 -2.29 4.49 -3.06
C CYS A 212 -0.78 4.18 -3.12
N LEU A 213 -0.16 4.19 -4.31
CA LEU A 213 1.28 3.99 -4.44
C LEU A 213 2.06 5.07 -3.69
N PHE A 214 1.71 6.35 -3.86
CA PHE A 214 2.36 7.45 -3.16
C PHE A 214 2.17 7.34 -1.64
N ALA A 215 0.95 7.05 -1.17
CA ALA A 215 0.66 6.82 0.23
C ALA A 215 1.49 5.66 0.80
N PHE A 216 1.64 4.57 0.05
CA PHE A 216 2.48 3.44 0.42
C PHE A 216 3.95 3.83 0.57
N LEU A 217 4.51 4.54 -0.40
CA LEU A 217 5.91 4.97 -0.37
C LEU A 217 6.16 5.96 0.78
N THR A 218 5.21 6.86 1.06
CA THR A 218 5.28 7.79 2.19
C THR A 218 5.32 7.09 3.55
N LEU A 219 4.57 5.99 3.69
CA LEU A 219 4.41 5.25 4.96
C LEU A 219 5.44 4.13 5.17
N SER A 220 6.24 3.81 4.15
CA SER A 220 7.24 2.74 4.20
C SER A 220 8.53 3.20 4.90
N ASP A 221 9.14 2.36 5.73
CA ASP A 221 10.33 2.75 6.52
C ASP A 221 11.62 2.83 5.68
N LYS A 222 11.72 1.99 4.66
CA LYS A 222 12.93 1.81 3.84
C LYS A 222 12.57 1.56 2.38
N PRO A 223 13.44 1.98 1.45
CA PRO A 223 14.77 2.58 1.68
C PRO A 223 14.80 4.07 2.07
N PHE A 224 13.68 4.79 2.06
CA PHE A 224 13.68 6.26 1.95
C PHE A 224 13.68 7.09 3.24
N GLN A 225 13.78 6.48 4.44
CA GLN A 225 13.54 7.16 5.73
C GLN A 225 12.17 7.85 5.75
N SER A 226 11.15 7.18 6.30
CA SER A 226 9.80 7.77 6.37
C SER A 226 9.83 9.14 7.05
N VAL A 227 9.27 10.15 6.39
CA VAL A 227 9.07 11.49 6.98
C VAL A 227 8.00 11.48 8.08
N VAL A 228 7.21 10.40 8.16
CA VAL A 228 6.07 10.25 9.06
C VAL A 228 6.46 9.63 10.39
N PHE A 229 7.38 8.67 10.37
CA PHE A 229 7.69 7.84 11.53
C PHE A 229 9.03 8.22 12.16
N LYS A 230 9.07 8.29 13.49
CA LYS A 230 10.32 8.38 14.27
C LYS A 230 11.19 7.15 14.00
N ASP A 231 12.51 7.35 14.00
CA ASP A 231 13.45 6.22 14.14
C ASP A 231 13.27 5.63 15.56
N PRO A 232 12.94 4.33 15.70
CA PRO A 232 12.83 3.67 17.00
C PRO A 232 14.07 3.78 17.87
N LYS A 233 15.24 4.09 17.28
CA LYS A 233 16.52 4.26 17.97
C LYS A 233 16.80 5.71 18.38
N SER A 234 15.97 6.66 17.96
CA SER A 234 16.08 8.07 18.35
C SER A 234 15.35 8.33 19.66
N ASP A 235 16.06 8.94 20.62
CA ASP A 235 15.68 9.33 22.00
C ASP A 235 14.28 8.92 22.50
N GLU A 236 14.24 7.92 23.39
CA GLU A 236 13.03 7.44 24.10
C GLU A 236 12.39 8.51 25.02
N SER A 237 13.08 9.63 25.27
CA SER A 237 12.65 10.67 26.21
C SER A 237 11.43 11.48 25.77
N ASN A 238 11.08 11.47 24.47
CA ASN A 238 9.96 12.22 23.89
C ASN A 238 8.70 11.38 23.59
N ASP A 239 8.61 10.14 24.10
CA ASP A 239 7.44 9.27 23.88
C ASP A 239 6.25 9.60 24.81
N SER A 240 6.46 10.43 25.83
CA SER A 240 5.43 10.85 26.79
C SER A 240 4.25 11.63 26.18
N HIS A 241 4.38 12.09 24.94
CA HIS A 241 3.36 12.86 24.22
C HIS A 241 2.49 11.99 23.29
N LEU A 242 2.78 10.69 23.14
CA LEU A 242 2.10 9.79 22.20
C LEU A 242 1.06 8.89 22.90
N ASN A 243 -0.05 9.50 23.32
CA ASN A 243 -1.07 8.83 24.15
C ASN A 243 -2.13 8.06 23.35
N ARG A 244 -2.32 8.39 22.06
CA ARG A 244 -3.27 7.70 21.19
C ARG A 244 -2.58 6.59 20.43
N LYS A 245 -3.29 5.49 20.20
CA LYS A 245 -2.76 4.39 19.38
C LYS A 245 -3.81 3.71 18.51
N ILE A 246 -3.34 3.10 17.43
CA ILE A 246 -4.16 2.29 16.52
C ILE A 246 -3.36 1.12 15.97
N THR A 247 -4.03 -0.02 15.77
CA THR A 247 -3.43 -1.19 15.13
C THR A 247 -3.63 -1.11 13.62
N VAL A 248 -2.53 -1.26 12.89
CA VAL A 248 -2.51 -1.31 11.42
C VAL A 248 -1.70 -2.52 10.96
N VAL A 249 -1.92 -2.97 9.73
CA VAL A 249 -1.02 -3.91 9.05
C VAL A 249 -0.39 -3.19 7.87
N PRO A 250 0.86 -2.72 7.97
CA PRO A 250 1.51 -2.02 6.87
C PRO A 250 1.76 -2.94 5.67
N LEU A 251 1.58 -2.40 4.46
CA LEU A 251 1.73 -3.15 3.21
C LEU A 251 3.20 -3.58 2.95
N ASP A 252 4.19 -2.93 3.56
CA ASP A 252 5.62 -3.30 3.47
C ASP A 252 6.04 -4.32 4.54
N ARG A 253 5.15 -4.61 5.52
CA ARG A 253 5.45 -5.45 6.68
C ARG A 253 4.63 -6.73 6.73
N PHE A 254 3.36 -6.66 6.32
CA PHE A 254 2.40 -7.76 6.39
C PHE A 254 2.30 -8.41 7.78
N HIS A 255 2.45 -7.61 8.85
CA HIS A 255 2.14 -8.03 10.20
C HIS A 255 1.56 -6.87 11.01
N PRO A 256 0.76 -7.15 12.07
CA PRO A 256 0.20 -6.10 12.90
C PRO A 256 1.27 -5.25 13.59
N MET A 257 1.04 -3.94 13.59
CA MET A 257 1.84 -2.92 14.26
C MET A 257 0.92 -1.94 15.00
N GLU A 258 1.38 -1.43 16.13
CA GLU A 258 0.77 -0.28 16.80
C GLU A 258 1.42 1.01 16.30
N ILE A 259 0.61 1.94 15.80
CA ILE A 259 1.02 3.32 15.55
C ILE A 259 0.57 4.16 16.74
N PHE A 260 1.53 4.78 17.40
CA PHE A 260 1.34 5.75 18.47
C PHE A 260 1.37 7.17 17.90
N MET A 261 0.43 7.99 18.36
CA MET A 261 0.11 9.30 17.83
C MET A 261 -0.08 10.30 18.97
N PRO A 262 0.20 11.61 18.74
CA PRO A 262 -0.15 12.65 19.70
C PRO A 262 -1.67 12.77 19.88
N ASP A 263 -2.10 13.38 20.97
CA ASP A 263 -3.53 13.64 21.22
C ASP A 263 -4.13 14.62 20.22
N GLN A 264 -3.34 15.59 19.75
CA GLN A 264 -3.72 16.56 18.72
C GLN A 264 -2.95 16.29 17.43
N ALA A 265 -3.65 16.22 16.30
CA ALA A 265 -3.02 15.91 15.01
C ALA A 265 -2.04 17.00 14.55
N GLN A 266 -2.21 18.24 15.02
CA GLN A 266 -1.33 19.37 14.72
C GLN A 266 0.07 19.20 15.31
N ASP A 267 0.22 18.42 16.38
CA ASP A 267 1.52 18.21 17.03
C ASP A 267 2.35 17.13 16.33
N ALA A 268 1.75 16.42 15.35
CA ALA A 268 2.38 15.29 14.69
C ALA A 268 3.62 15.70 13.88
N HIS A 269 3.67 16.88 13.27
CA HIS A 269 4.87 17.31 12.52
C HIS A 269 6.10 17.56 13.39
N HIS A 270 5.92 17.86 14.69
CA HIS A 270 7.01 18.01 15.65
C HIS A 270 7.38 16.69 16.31
N THR A 271 6.36 15.92 16.73
CA THR A 271 6.56 14.69 17.48
C THR A 271 6.84 13.50 16.57
N LEU A 272 6.38 13.51 15.33
CA LEU A 272 6.30 12.34 14.44
C LEU A 272 5.53 11.18 15.06
N LEU A 273 5.16 10.20 14.23
CA LEU A 273 4.46 9.01 14.68
C LEU A 273 5.45 7.92 15.11
N LEU A 274 5.06 7.06 16.03
CA LEU A 274 5.90 5.93 16.44
C LEU A 274 5.24 4.62 16.06
N LYS A 275 5.95 3.79 15.30
CA LYS A 275 5.47 2.50 14.83
C LYS A 275 6.17 1.38 15.59
N LYS A 276 5.43 0.57 16.35
CA LYS A 276 5.96 -0.56 17.12
C LYS A 276 5.32 -1.88 16.66
N PRO A 277 6.10 -2.95 16.42
CA PRO A 277 5.53 -4.25 16.10
C PRO A 277 4.74 -4.80 17.29
N ILE A 278 3.60 -5.44 17.02
CA ILE A 278 2.90 -6.22 18.04
C ILE A 278 3.61 -7.57 18.14
N PHE A 279 4.47 -7.72 19.15
CA PHE A 279 5.18 -8.98 19.36
C PHE A 279 4.20 -10.07 19.79
N SER A 280 4.01 -11.06 18.92
CA SER A 280 3.53 -12.37 19.35
C SER A 280 4.73 -13.26 19.68
N SER A 281 4.54 -14.31 20.46
CA SER A 281 5.57 -15.34 20.72
C SER A 281 6.15 -15.98 19.44
N ASN A 282 5.52 -15.77 18.29
CA ASN A 282 5.93 -16.27 16.99
C ASN A 282 6.75 -15.22 16.23
N TYR A 283 8.07 -15.26 16.42
CA TYR A 283 9.03 -14.32 15.82
C TYR A 283 8.98 -14.24 14.28
N TYR A 284 8.61 -15.33 13.61
CA TYR A 284 8.65 -15.47 12.15
C TYR A 284 7.74 -14.48 11.41
N TYR A 285 6.63 -14.03 12.02
CA TYR A 285 5.74 -13.05 11.41
C TYR A 285 6.39 -11.69 11.19
N THR A 286 7.39 -11.34 12.01
CA THR A 286 8.14 -10.08 11.86
C THR A 286 9.27 -10.17 10.82
N CYS A 287 9.53 -11.37 10.29
CA CYS A 287 10.61 -11.63 9.31
C CYS A 287 10.13 -11.57 7.85
N VAL A 288 8.84 -11.35 7.58
CA VAL A 288 8.30 -11.29 6.21
C VAL A 288 9.10 -10.34 5.32
N PRO A 289 9.41 -9.08 5.70
CA PRO A 289 10.15 -8.16 4.84
C PRO A 289 11.53 -8.67 4.45
N GLN A 290 12.24 -9.30 5.39
CA GLN A 290 13.57 -9.84 5.18
C GLN A 290 13.51 -11.08 4.27
N ILE A 291 12.50 -11.92 4.43
CA ILE A 291 12.28 -13.09 3.56
C ILE A 291 11.96 -12.62 2.14
N LEU A 292 11.07 -11.64 1.97
CA LEU A 292 10.76 -11.07 0.65
C LEU A 292 11.99 -10.46 0.00
N THR A 293 12.77 -9.69 0.75
CA THR A 293 14.03 -9.10 0.26
C THR A 293 15.02 -10.16 -0.16
N ALA A 294 15.17 -11.23 0.63
CA ALA A 294 16.14 -12.28 0.34
C ALA A 294 15.66 -13.23 -0.76
N LEU A 295 14.37 -13.52 -0.86
CA LEU A 295 13.79 -14.22 -2.02
C LEU A 295 14.06 -13.41 -3.28
N TYR A 296 13.70 -12.14 -3.28
CA TYR A 296 13.89 -11.26 -4.42
C TYR A 296 15.38 -11.12 -4.78
N ALA A 297 16.29 -10.92 -3.84
CA ALA A 297 17.70 -10.68 -4.16
C ALA A 297 18.54 -11.95 -4.34
N ARG A 298 18.16 -13.10 -3.75
CA ARG A 298 19.07 -14.24 -3.55
C ARG A 298 18.46 -15.63 -3.81
N SER A 299 17.17 -15.75 -4.13
CA SER A 299 16.57 -17.07 -4.37
C SER A 299 17.05 -17.75 -5.65
N GLY A 300 17.63 -17.00 -6.58
CA GLY A 300 17.94 -17.48 -7.93
C GLY A 300 16.70 -17.55 -8.83
N GLN A 301 15.52 -17.14 -8.34
CA GLN A 301 14.36 -16.98 -9.20
C GLN A 301 14.63 -15.84 -10.20
N PRO A 302 14.24 -15.99 -11.46
CA PRO A 302 14.30 -14.90 -12.41
C PRO A 302 13.23 -13.86 -12.03
N ASN A 303 13.62 -12.79 -11.35
CA ASN A 303 12.68 -11.73 -10.92
C ASN A 303 12.27 -10.84 -12.11
N HIS A 304 11.70 -11.45 -13.13
CA HIS A 304 11.32 -10.78 -14.36
C HIS A 304 10.08 -11.43 -14.98
N PHE A 305 9.17 -10.62 -15.51
CA PHE A 305 8.00 -11.15 -16.23
C PHE A 305 8.34 -11.50 -17.69
N ARG A 306 9.37 -10.86 -18.24
CA ARG A 306 9.99 -11.11 -19.55
C ARG A 306 11.50 -10.88 -19.40
N PRO A 307 12.37 -11.43 -20.26
CA PRO A 307 13.83 -11.30 -20.11
C PRO A 307 14.32 -9.87 -19.82
N ASP A 308 13.67 -8.87 -20.39
CA ASP A 308 14.04 -7.45 -20.24
C ASP A 308 13.21 -6.69 -19.18
N TYR A 309 12.18 -7.31 -18.63
CA TYR A 309 11.19 -6.63 -17.77
C TYR A 309 11.18 -7.19 -16.35
N ARG A 310 11.83 -6.47 -15.43
CA ARG A 310 11.98 -6.88 -14.02
C ARG A 310 10.65 -6.79 -13.26
N THR A 311 10.40 -7.78 -12.40
CA THR A 311 9.28 -7.71 -11.44
C THR A 311 9.59 -6.64 -10.40
N PRO A 312 8.60 -5.89 -9.90
CA PRO A 312 8.85 -4.91 -8.87
C PRO A 312 9.03 -5.60 -7.51
N TRP A 313 9.56 -4.86 -6.53
CA TRP A 313 9.67 -5.33 -5.16
C TRP A 313 8.31 -5.85 -4.64
N PRO A 314 8.22 -6.95 -3.87
CA PRO A 314 6.96 -7.68 -3.71
C PRO A 314 5.75 -6.88 -3.20
N PRO A 315 5.87 -5.95 -2.23
CA PRO A 315 4.77 -5.06 -1.86
C PRO A 315 4.23 -4.21 -3.02
N LEU A 316 5.05 -3.90 -4.02
CA LEU A 316 4.64 -3.13 -5.19
C LEU A 316 3.87 -3.97 -6.23
N GLN A 317 3.97 -5.30 -6.17
CA GLN A 317 3.30 -6.19 -7.13
C GLN A 317 1.77 -6.06 -7.07
N THR A 318 1.19 -5.67 -5.93
CA THR A 318 -0.26 -5.41 -5.85
C THR A 318 -0.67 -4.22 -6.73
N PHE A 319 0.16 -3.17 -6.83
CA PHE A 319 -0.15 -2.00 -7.67
C PHE A 319 0.01 -2.37 -9.15
N GLU A 320 1.10 -3.07 -9.48
CA GLU A 320 1.30 -3.56 -10.84
C GLU A 320 0.17 -4.50 -11.27
N PHE A 321 -0.29 -5.38 -10.38
CA PHE A 321 -1.40 -6.27 -10.70
C PHE A 321 -2.68 -5.50 -11.05
N ILE A 322 -3.04 -4.45 -10.29
CA ILE A 322 -4.21 -3.59 -10.60
C ILE A 322 -4.04 -2.93 -11.97
N LEU A 323 -2.92 -2.25 -12.17
CA LEU A 323 -2.64 -1.47 -13.37
C LEU A 323 -2.58 -2.35 -14.61
N ARG A 324 -1.94 -3.51 -14.50
CA ARG A 324 -1.82 -4.44 -15.61
C ARG A 324 -3.17 -5.08 -15.92
N LYS A 325 -3.85 -5.63 -14.91
CA LYS A 325 -5.14 -6.31 -15.10
C LYS A 325 -6.19 -5.41 -15.73
N PHE A 326 -6.29 -4.16 -15.29
CA PHE A 326 -7.40 -3.30 -15.68
C PHE A 326 -7.08 -2.23 -16.70
N LEU A 327 -5.81 -1.82 -16.80
CA LEU A 327 -5.36 -0.74 -17.66
C LEU A 327 -4.26 -1.20 -18.64
N GLY A 328 -3.75 -2.43 -18.57
CA GLY A 328 -2.65 -2.85 -19.45
C GLY A 328 -1.35 -2.04 -19.23
N LEU A 329 -1.16 -1.49 -18.02
CA LEU A 329 0.02 -0.73 -17.62
C LEU A 329 0.92 -1.56 -16.70
N CYS A 330 2.21 -1.30 -16.73
CA CYS A 330 3.20 -1.95 -15.88
C CYS A 330 4.25 -0.92 -15.42
N PHE A 331 5.00 -1.19 -14.36
CA PHE A 331 6.04 -0.25 -13.91
C PHE A 331 7.13 -0.09 -14.98
N ASP A 332 7.51 1.15 -15.27
CA ASP A 332 8.59 1.41 -16.23
C ASP A 332 9.94 0.87 -15.69
N GLN A 333 10.76 0.31 -16.56
CA GLN A 333 12.07 -0.22 -16.15
C GLN A 333 12.96 0.88 -15.55
N LEU A 334 12.84 2.13 -16.03
CA LEU A 334 13.57 3.28 -15.54
C LEU A 334 13.15 3.67 -14.12
N PHE A 335 11.91 3.41 -13.72
CA PHE A 335 11.46 3.61 -12.34
C PHE A 335 12.32 2.80 -11.34
N PHE A 336 12.83 1.64 -11.77
CA PHE A 336 13.73 0.79 -10.98
C PHE A 336 15.22 0.94 -11.33
N SER A 337 15.56 1.43 -12.53
CA SER A 337 16.95 1.52 -13.00
C SER A 337 17.67 2.81 -12.58
N THR A 338 16.93 3.90 -12.38
CA THR A 338 17.50 5.22 -12.12
C THR A 338 17.70 5.42 -10.62
N PHE A 339 18.70 4.77 -10.04
CA PHE A 339 18.99 4.78 -8.59
C PHE A 339 17.72 4.58 -7.75
N TYR A 340 17.43 3.33 -7.37
CA TYR A 340 16.25 2.97 -6.55
C TYR A 340 15.92 3.98 -5.42
N ASP A 341 16.96 4.62 -4.87
CA ASP A 341 16.89 5.67 -3.85
C ASP A 341 16.49 7.08 -4.36
N GLN A 342 16.87 7.49 -5.58
CA GLN A 342 16.62 8.83 -6.12
C GLN A 342 15.31 8.94 -6.91
N GLY A 343 14.93 7.95 -7.73
CA GLY A 343 13.69 8.02 -8.53
C GLY A 343 12.41 8.04 -7.68
N VAL A 344 12.40 7.25 -6.61
CA VAL A 344 11.29 7.21 -5.66
C VAL A 344 11.34 8.37 -4.66
N ALA A 345 12.53 8.80 -4.22
CA ALA A 345 12.65 10.05 -3.47
C ALA A 345 12.18 11.23 -4.33
N PHE A 346 12.51 11.27 -5.62
CA PHE A 346 12.00 12.28 -6.53
C PHE A 346 10.47 12.19 -6.64
N PHE A 347 9.91 10.99 -6.83
CA PHE A 347 8.46 10.79 -6.87
C PHE A 347 7.75 11.27 -5.59
N VAL A 348 8.27 10.96 -4.40
CA VAL A 348 7.62 11.29 -3.13
C VAL A 348 7.95 12.71 -2.63
N TRP A 349 9.13 13.24 -2.96
CA TRP A 349 9.70 14.45 -2.34
C TRP A 349 9.70 15.65 -3.29
N ASP A 350 9.91 15.43 -4.59
CA ASP A 350 10.17 16.49 -5.57
C ASP A 350 9.12 16.60 -6.69
N SER A 351 8.46 15.49 -7.04
CA SER A 351 7.67 15.41 -8.28
C SER A 351 6.38 16.21 -8.23
N GLY A 352 5.92 16.62 -7.05
CA GLY A 352 4.73 17.44 -6.87
C GLY A 352 3.57 16.66 -6.22
N ASP A 353 2.49 17.39 -5.93
CA ASP A 353 1.34 16.87 -5.23
C ASP A 353 0.43 16.08 -6.16
N ILE A 354 0.50 14.74 -6.09
CA ILE A 354 -0.31 13.82 -6.92
C ILE A 354 -1.83 13.90 -6.64
N TYR A 355 -2.25 14.59 -5.59
CA TYR A 355 -3.66 14.74 -5.22
C TYR A 355 -4.22 16.12 -5.62
N HIS A 356 -3.40 16.99 -6.22
CA HIS A 356 -3.80 18.31 -6.67
C HIS A 356 -4.40 18.27 -8.09
N GLU A 357 -5.50 18.99 -8.28
CA GLU A 357 -6.27 19.03 -9.53
C GLU A 357 -5.83 20.12 -10.52
N ASP A 358 -4.66 20.75 -10.34
CA ASP A 358 -4.17 21.69 -11.37
C ASP A 358 -3.44 20.91 -12.45
N TYR A 359 -4.27 20.30 -13.30
CA TYR A 359 -3.94 19.27 -14.29
C TYR A 359 -3.04 19.75 -15.44
N SER A 360 -2.64 21.03 -15.47
CA SER A 360 -1.64 21.49 -16.43
C SER A 360 -0.26 20.88 -16.17
N GLN A 361 -0.01 20.34 -14.97
CA GLN A 361 1.24 19.74 -14.55
C GLN A 361 0.95 18.61 -13.54
N TRP A 362 0.48 17.46 -14.01
CA TRP A 362 0.61 16.24 -13.20
C TRP A 362 2.07 16.11 -12.76
N PRO A 363 2.35 15.58 -11.56
CA PRO A 363 3.72 15.41 -11.10
C PRO A 363 4.55 14.75 -12.19
N VAL A 364 5.57 15.44 -12.71
CA VAL A 364 6.36 14.93 -13.84
C VAL A 364 6.85 13.52 -13.54
N GLY A 365 7.12 13.20 -12.28
CA GLY A 365 7.49 11.85 -11.85
C GLY A 365 6.43 10.78 -12.10
N ALA A 366 5.12 11.09 -12.00
CA ALA A 366 4.03 10.11 -12.05
C ALA A 366 3.78 9.53 -13.44
N CYS A 367 3.92 10.34 -14.49
CA CYS A 367 3.79 9.88 -15.88
C CYS A 367 4.93 8.95 -16.33
N TRP A 368 6.03 8.91 -15.57
CA TRP A 368 7.24 8.14 -15.90
C TRP A 368 7.34 6.86 -15.07
N VAL A 369 6.39 6.65 -14.14
CA VAL A 369 6.37 5.45 -13.29
C VAL A 369 5.89 4.23 -14.07
N PHE A 370 5.10 4.41 -15.12
CA PHE A 370 4.43 3.30 -15.82
C PHE A 370 4.63 3.36 -17.34
N GLY A 371 4.85 2.19 -17.93
CA GLY A 371 4.90 1.96 -19.37
C GLY A 371 3.87 0.92 -19.82
N GLY A 372 3.76 0.74 -21.14
CA GLY A 372 2.95 -0.33 -21.73
C GLY A 372 3.60 -1.70 -21.58
N VAL A 373 2.79 -2.76 -21.54
CA VAL A 373 3.22 -4.16 -21.34
C VAL A 373 4.19 -4.66 -22.42
N ASP A 374 4.20 -4.03 -23.60
CA ASP A 374 5.04 -4.44 -24.73
C ASP A 374 6.46 -3.86 -24.70
N GLY A 375 6.80 -3.04 -23.71
CA GLY A 375 8.18 -2.55 -23.52
C GLY A 375 8.66 -1.58 -24.61
N GLU A 376 7.80 -1.20 -25.56
CA GLU A 376 8.10 -0.10 -26.47
C GLU A 376 7.98 1.21 -25.70
N TYR A 377 9.14 1.81 -25.44
CA TYR A 377 9.27 3.15 -24.89
C TYR A 377 8.79 4.17 -25.94
N ASN A 378 7.48 4.38 -26.02
CA ASN A 378 6.90 5.48 -26.77
C ASN A 378 6.73 6.64 -25.80
N GLY A 379 7.67 7.59 -25.85
CA GLY A 379 7.73 8.70 -24.91
C GLY A 379 6.37 9.37 -24.67
N TYR A 380 6.14 9.79 -23.42
CA TYR A 380 4.98 10.54 -22.93
C TYR A 380 3.59 9.92 -23.06
N ASP A 381 3.42 8.87 -23.87
CA ASP A 381 2.13 8.25 -24.11
C ASP A 381 2.12 6.82 -23.57
N SER A 382 1.71 6.65 -22.31
CA SER A 382 1.42 5.33 -21.75
C SER A 382 0.19 4.73 -22.45
N TYR A 383 0.38 4.10 -23.60
CA TYR A 383 -0.70 3.42 -24.33
C TYR A 383 -1.16 2.19 -23.52
N PHE A 384 -2.46 2.12 -23.24
CA PHE A 384 -3.07 0.92 -22.68
C PHE A 384 -3.06 -0.21 -23.72
N ALA A 385 -2.48 -1.36 -23.38
CA ALA A 385 -2.53 -2.53 -24.26
C ALA A 385 -3.69 -3.44 -23.84
N PRO A 386 -4.64 -3.78 -24.73
CA PRO A 386 -5.62 -4.82 -24.44
C PRO A 386 -4.90 -6.15 -24.27
N MET A 387 -5.08 -6.80 -23.12
CA MET A 387 -4.67 -8.19 -22.95
C MET A 387 -5.67 -9.10 -23.67
N ASN A 388 -5.22 -9.71 -24.78
CA ASN A 388 -5.94 -10.75 -25.50
C ASN A 388 -5.95 -12.08 -24.76
#